data_AF-A0A659UMX7-F1
#
_entry.id   AF-A0A659UMX7-F1
#
_cell.length_a   1.000
_cell.length_b   1.000
_cell.length_c   1.000
_cell.angle_alpha   90.00
_cell.angle_beta   90.00
_cell.angle_gamma   90.00
#
_symmetry.space_group_name_H-M   'P 1'
#
loop_
_entity.id
_entity.type
_entity.pdbx_description
1 polymer ?
#
loop_
_entity_poly.entity_id
_entity_poly.type
_entity_poly.pdbx_seq_one_letter_code
_entity_poly.pdbx_strand_id
1 'polypeptide(L)'
;GECVCPRGTEVIDGACRKPRQESECAPGSQMVNGQCQPIFRRHCPEGTIGRYPNCRPIRGQPSLELDPGQLLQLLPQRRQQIDQQQDPVPNRVLKLQQQ
;
A
#
# COMPACT_ATOMS: atom_id res chain seq x y z
N GLY A 1 17.39 -18.56 -20.15
CA GLY A 1 17.74 -17.12 -20.18
C GLY A 1 17.70 -16.60 -18.77
N GLU A 2 18.63 -15.74 -18.38
CA GLU A 2 18.57 -15.06 -17.08
C GLU A 2 17.43 -14.05 -17.06
N CYS A 3 16.60 -14.08 -16.01
CA CYS A 3 15.61 -13.04 -15.76
C CYS A 3 16.34 -11.83 -15.19
N VAL A 4 16.45 -10.75 -15.98
CA VAL A 4 17.06 -9.49 -15.55
C VAL A 4 15.96 -8.48 -15.25
N CYS A 5 16.05 -7.81 -14.10
CA CYS A 5 15.08 -6.78 -13.74
C CYS A 5 15.15 -5.56 -14.67
N PRO A 6 14.01 -4.89 -14.94
CA PRO A 6 13.98 -3.68 -15.74
C PRO A 6 14.78 -2.56 -15.06
N ARG A 7 15.29 -1.61 -15.88
CA ARG A 7 16.16 -0.53 -15.40
C ARG A 7 15.55 0.21 -14.20
N GLY A 8 16.36 0.37 -13.15
CA GLY A 8 15.96 1.03 -11.90
C GLY A 8 15.23 0.13 -10.90
N THR A 9 15.21 -1.18 -11.12
CA THR A 9 14.77 -2.18 -10.14
C THR A 9 15.81 -3.28 -9.97
N GLU A 10 15.83 -3.90 -8.80
CA GLU A 10 16.72 -5.00 -8.44
C GLU A 10 15.92 -6.13 -7.80
N VAL A 11 16.49 -7.33 -7.77
CA VAL A 11 15.81 -8.48 -7.16
C VAL A 11 15.91 -8.35 -5.63
N ILE A 12 14.78 -8.06 -4.99
CA ILE A 12 14.62 -8.04 -3.53
C ILE A 12 13.57 -9.09 -3.17
N ASP A 13 13.89 -10.03 -2.28
CA ASP A 13 13.07 -11.20 -1.91
C ASP A 13 12.43 -11.93 -3.11
N GLY A 14 13.22 -12.17 -4.16
CA GLY A 14 12.77 -12.90 -5.35
C GLY A 14 11.85 -12.12 -6.29
N ALA A 15 11.67 -10.81 -6.09
CA ALA A 15 10.89 -9.95 -6.97
C ALA A 15 11.68 -8.69 -7.38
N CYS A 16 11.46 -8.21 -8.60
CA CYS A 16 12.03 -6.93 -9.02
C CYS A 16 11.35 -5.78 -8.26
N ARG A 17 12.10 -5.07 -7.42
CA ARG A 17 11.62 -3.92 -6.65
C ARG A 17 12.54 -2.74 -6.88
N LYS A 18 12.01 -1.54 -6.74
CA LYS A 18 12.87 -0.36 -6.65
C LYS A 18 13.63 -0.46 -5.32
N PRO A 19 14.96 -0.26 -5.30
CA PRO A 19 15.69 -0.11 -4.05
C PRO A 19 14.99 0.98 -3.25
N ARG A 20 14.52 0.64 -2.05
CA ARG A 20 14.02 1.63 -1.12
C ARG A 20 15.24 2.45 -0.76
N GLN A 21 15.32 3.70 -1.23
CA GLN A 21 16.29 4.64 -0.67
C GLN A 21 15.96 4.72 0.81
N GLU A 22 16.75 4.00 1.61
CA GLU A 22 16.51 3.72 3.04
C GLU A 22 16.47 5.01 3.88
N SER A 23 16.80 6.14 3.26
CA SER A 23 17.01 7.45 3.85
C SER A 23 15.96 8.50 3.50
N GLU A 24 15.10 8.29 2.48
CA GLU A 24 14.10 9.31 2.12
C GLU A 24 12.68 8.85 2.41
N CYS A 25 12.11 9.47 3.43
CA CYS A 25 10.67 9.52 3.59
C CYS A 25 10.02 10.04 2.30
N ALA A 26 8.77 9.63 2.04
CA ALA A 26 8.04 10.09 0.86
C ALA A 26 8.03 11.63 0.79
N PRO A 27 8.01 12.23 -0.42
CA PRO A 27 7.92 13.68 -0.56
C PRO A 27 6.82 14.27 0.35
N GLY A 28 7.16 15.29 1.13
CA GLY A 28 6.25 15.88 2.13
C GLY A 28 6.31 15.24 3.53
N SER A 29 7.19 14.26 3.75
CA SER A 29 7.47 13.69 5.06
C SER A 29 8.97 13.71 5.39
N GLN A 30 9.30 13.73 6.68
CA GLN A 30 10.67 13.76 7.18
C GLN A 30 10.88 12.67 8.24
N MET A 31 12.12 12.16 8.34
CA MET A 31 12.48 11.19 9.36
C MET A 31 12.60 11.88 10.72
N VAL A 32 11.76 11.49 11.69
CA VAL A 32 11.78 11.98 13.07
C VAL A 32 11.72 10.77 13.99
N ASN A 33 12.73 10.59 14.85
CA ASN A 33 12.84 9.44 15.77
C ASN A 33 12.72 8.06 15.07
N GLY A 34 13.27 7.93 13.86
CA GLY A 34 13.20 6.69 13.08
C GLY A 34 11.85 6.41 12.43
N GLN A 35 10.90 7.36 12.46
CA GLN A 35 9.63 7.26 11.76
C GLN A 35 9.44 8.43 10.78
N CYS A 36 8.85 8.16 9.62
CA CYS A 36 8.46 9.22 8.68
C CYS A 36 7.23 9.97 9.22
N GLN A 37 7.42 11.24 9.57
CA GLN A 37 6.37 12.14 10.01
C GLN A 37 6.07 13.17 8.92
N PRO A 38 4.81 13.56 8.71
CA PRO A 38 4.46 14.62 7.77
C PRO A 38 5.07 15.96 8.20
N ILE A 39 5.57 16.73 7.23
CA ILE A 39 6.11 18.05 7.50
C ILE A 39 4.93 19.03 7.68
N PHE A 40 4.59 19.35 8.92
CA PHE A 40 3.57 20.37 9.22
C PHE A 40 4.14 21.77 8.97
N ARG A 41 4.03 22.26 7.74
CA ARG A 41 4.28 23.67 7.44
C ARG A 41 3.17 24.49 8.09
N ARG A 42 3.51 25.53 8.88
CA ARG A 42 2.52 26.50 9.41
C ARG A 42 1.88 27.38 8.32
N HIS A 43 2.23 27.13 7.07
CA HIS A 43 1.65 27.74 5.89
C HIS A 43 0.61 26.78 5.30
N CYS A 44 -0.36 27.33 4.59
CA CYS A 44 -1.34 26.51 3.90
C CYS A 44 -0.67 25.57 2.88
N PRO A 45 -1.13 24.31 2.75
CA PRO A 45 -0.60 23.37 1.76
C PRO A 45 -0.76 23.91 0.33
N GLU A 46 0.00 23.35 -0.60
CA GLU A 46 -0.05 23.75 -2.01
C GLU A 46 -1.48 23.69 -2.56
N GLY A 47 -1.89 24.75 -3.28
CA GLY A 47 -3.25 24.88 -3.81
C GLY A 47 -4.28 25.51 -2.86
N THR A 48 -3.88 25.86 -1.64
CA THR A 48 -4.76 26.52 -0.65
C THR A 48 -4.21 27.86 -0.17
N ILE A 49 -5.08 28.79 0.21
CA ILE A 49 -4.76 30.12 0.75
C ILE A 49 -5.38 30.31 2.13
N GLY A 50 -4.87 31.28 2.88
CA GLY A 50 -5.45 31.71 4.15
C GLY A 50 -4.48 31.52 5.31
N ARG A 51 -5.02 31.29 6.51
CA ARG A 51 -4.22 31.12 7.74
C ARG A 51 -4.46 29.72 8.30
N TYR A 52 -3.39 28.95 8.44
CA TYR A 52 -3.45 27.62 9.06
C TYR A 52 -4.10 27.70 10.46
N PRO A 53 -5.05 26.80 10.81
CA PRO A 53 -5.53 25.63 10.06
C PRO A 53 -6.72 25.92 9.11
N ASN A 54 -7.19 27.16 9.04
CA ASN A 54 -8.38 27.58 8.26
C ASN A 54 -8.02 27.92 6.80
N CYS A 55 -7.38 27.00 6.09
CA CYS A 55 -7.03 27.17 4.69
C CYS A 55 -8.26 26.96 3.77
N ARG A 56 -8.30 27.65 2.63
CA ARG A 56 -9.36 27.55 1.61
C ARG A 56 -8.74 27.35 0.22
N PRO A 57 -9.38 26.60 -0.70
CA PRO A 57 -8.84 26.39 -2.04
C PRO A 57 -8.72 27.71 -2.81
N ILE A 58 -7.67 27.86 -3.63
CA ILE A 58 -7.54 28.97 -4.58
C ILE A 58 -8.68 28.87 -5.58
N ARG A 59 -9.48 29.94 -5.75
CA ARG A 59 -10.51 30.00 -6.80
C ARG A 59 -9.85 29.78 -8.16
N GLY A 60 -10.24 28.70 -8.85
CA GLY A 60 -9.72 28.34 -10.18
C GLY A 60 -8.91 27.04 -10.22
N GLN A 61 -8.57 26.42 -9.07
CA GLN A 61 -8.10 25.04 -9.09
C GLN A 61 -9.29 24.07 -9.16
N PRO A 62 -9.30 23.12 -10.10
CA PRO A 62 -10.25 22.02 -10.05
C PRO A 62 -9.89 21.17 -8.82
N SER A 63 -10.73 21.22 -7.78
CA SER A 63 -10.69 20.20 -6.75
C SER A 63 -11.15 18.92 -7.43
N LEU A 64 -10.22 17.98 -7.65
CA LEU A 64 -10.58 16.61 -8.04
C LEU A 64 -11.33 16.01 -6.85
N GLU A 65 -12.65 16.14 -6.87
CA GLU A 65 -13.54 15.47 -5.93
C GLU A 65 -13.41 13.96 -6.18
N LEU A 66 -12.59 13.29 -5.37
CA LEU A 66 -12.43 11.84 -5.43
C LEU A 66 -13.57 11.21 -4.65
N ASP A 67 -14.53 10.63 -5.35
CA ASP A 67 -15.55 9.81 -4.71
C ASP A 67 -14.88 8.53 -4.15
N PRO A 68 -14.96 8.26 -2.84
CA PRO A 68 -14.29 7.10 -2.23
C PRO A 68 -14.79 5.76 -2.80
N GLY A 69 -15.99 5.70 -3.38
CA GLY A 69 -16.53 4.52 -4.06
C GLY A 69 -15.72 4.13 -5.31
N GLN A 70 -15.15 5.09 -6.02
CA GLN A 70 -14.33 4.81 -7.21
C GLN A 70 -12.96 4.23 -6.86
N LEU A 71 -12.40 4.58 -5.70
CA LEU A 71 -11.13 4.01 -5.23
C LEU A 71 -11.26 2.53 -4.84
N LEU A 72 -12.41 2.13 -4.29
CA LEU A 72 -12.69 0.73 -3.93
C LEU A 72 -12.66 -0.22 -5.14
N GLN A 73 -12.95 0.28 -6.34
CA GLN A 73 -12.96 -0.51 -7.58
C GLN A 73 -11.54 -0.81 -8.10
N LEU A 74 -10.54 -0.01 -7.69
CA LEU A 74 -9.14 -0.19 -8.07
C LEU A 74 -8.38 -1.11 -7.11
N LEU A 75 -8.97 -1.44 -5.96
CA LEU A 75 -8.40 -2.42 -5.04
C LEU A 75 -8.48 -3.81 -5.69
N PRO A 76 -7.37 -4.58 -5.75
CA PRO A 76 -7.41 -5.95 -6.20
C PRO A 76 -8.37 -6.74 -5.33
N GLN A 77 -9.51 -7.14 -5.90
CA GLN A 77 -10.42 -8.08 -5.29
C GLN A 77 -9.63 -9.38 -5.13
N ARG A 78 -9.25 -9.71 -3.89
CA ARG A 78 -8.66 -11.00 -3.56
C ARG A 78 -9.72 -12.03 -3.96
N ARG A 79 -9.56 -12.68 -5.12
CA ARG A 79 -10.37 -13.83 -5.50
C ARG A 79 -10.24 -14.81 -4.36
N GLN A 80 -11.30 -14.93 -3.55
CA GLN A 80 -11.45 -16.11 -2.73
C GLN A 80 -11.55 -17.25 -3.75
N GLN A 81 -10.47 -18.01 -3.88
CA GLN A 81 -10.58 -19.36 -4.39
C GLN A 81 -11.49 -20.09 -3.41
N ILE A 82 -12.80 -20.00 -3.66
CA ILE A 82 -13.73 -21.05 -3.32
C ILE A 82 -13.41 -22.14 -4.34
N ASP A 83 -12.23 -22.75 -4.18
CA ASP A 83 -11.90 -23.94 -4.94
C ASP A 83 -12.66 -25.07 -4.28
N GLN A 84 -13.62 -25.54 -5.05
CA GLN A 84 -14.44 -26.70 -4.83
C GLN A 84 -13.55 -27.95 -4.81
N GLN A 85 -12.80 -28.18 -3.73
CA GLN A 85 -12.18 -29.47 -3.47
C GLN A 85 -13.14 -30.31 -2.62
N GLN A 86 -14.22 -30.79 -3.25
CA GLN A 86 -14.94 -31.96 -2.75
C GLN A 86 -14.08 -33.20 -3.02
N ASP A 87 -13.16 -33.51 -2.11
CA ASP A 87 -12.61 -34.85 -1.96
C ASP A 87 -13.28 -35.51 -0.75
N PRO A 88 -14.07 -36.59 -0.92
CA PRO A 88 -14.62 -37.32 0.22
C PRO A 88 -13.50 -38.09 0.92
N VAL A 89 -13.00 -37.56 2.03
CA VAL A 89 -12.13 -38.27 2.96
C VAL A 89 -12.87 -39.48 3.55
N PRO A 90 -12.41 -40.73 3.34
CA PRO A 90 -12.90 -41.85 4.14
C PRO A 90 -12.26 -41.76 5.53
N ASN A 91 -13.13 -41.56 6.50
CA ASN A 91 -12.86 -41.49 7.93
C ASN A 91 -12.15 -42.79 8.38
N ARG A 92 -10.90 -42.71 8.86
CA ARG A 92 -10.22 -43.82 9.53
C ARG A 92 -9.92 -43.45 10.98
N VAL A 93 -10.94 -43.69 11.78
CA VAL A 93 -11.00 -43.63 13.24
C VAL A 93 -9.93 -44.53 13.90
N LEU A 94 -9.30 -43.97 14.94
CA LEU A 94 -8.63 -44.59 16.10
C LEU A 94 -7.95 -45.98 15.94
N LYS A 95 -6.64 -46.01 16.18
CA LYS A 95 -6.03 -46.96 17.13
C LYS A 95 -4.84 -46.31 17.86
N LEU A 96 -5.08 -45.79 19.07
CA LEU A 96 -4.09 -45.87 20.13
C LEU A 96 -3.94 -47.36 20.48
N GLN A 97 -2.85 -47.99 20.07
CA GLN A 97 -2.33 -49.19 20.72
C GLN A 97 -1.20 -48.68 21.61
N GLN A 98 -1.46 -48.53 22.91
CA GLN A 98 -0.97 -49.45 23.94
C GLN A 98 0.49 -49.88 23.72
N GLN A 99 1.36 -49.33 24.54
CA GLN A 99 2.49 -50.02 25.15
C GLN A 99 2.58 -49.58 26.60
#